data_AF-A0A959H2Z7-F1
#
_entry.id   AF-A0A959H2Z7-F1
#
_cell.length_a   1.000
_cell.length_b   1.000
_cell.length_c   1.000
_cell.angle_alpha   90.00
_cell.angle_beta   90.00
_cell.angle_gamma   90.00
#
_symmetry.space_group_name_H-M   'P 1'
#
loop_
_entity.id
_entity.type
_entity.pdbx_description
1 polymer ?
#
loop_
_entity_poly.entity_id
_entity_poly.type
_entity_poly.pdbx_seq_one_letter_code
_entity_poly.pdbx_strand_id
1 'polypeptide(L)' 'MGKDKYYFTIKSVPNNITIFRKTKEAAITAFEKYRRAGKEIEWLGKWDGKEFKESNIPAAVSA' A
#
# COMPACT_ATOMS: atom_id res chain seq x y z
N MET A 1 -2.00 -13.20 -5.77
CA MET A 1 -2.53 -12.13 -4.88
C MET A 1 -3.72 -12.70 -4.11
N GLY A 2 -3.75 -12.57 -2.78
CA GLY A 2 -4.92 -12.92 -1.98
C GLY A 2 -6.03 -11.88 -2.11
N LYS A 3 -7.25 -12.37 -2.29
CA LYS A 3 -8.49 -11.60 -2.31
C LYS A 3 -8.68 -10.85 -0.98
N ASP A 4 -9.25 -9.66 -1.07
CA ASP A 4 -9.55 -8.76 0.05
C ASP A 4 -8.33 -8.20 0.79
N LYS A 5 -7.15 -8.21 0.16
CA LYS A 5 -5.91 -7.68 0.76
C LYS A 5 -5.51 -6.38 0.10
N TYR A 6 -4.93 -5.48 0.88
CA TYR A 6 -4.38 -4.21 0.41
C TYR A 6 -2.93 -4.39 0.00
N TYR A 7 -2.55 -3.85 -1.16
CA TYR A 7 -1.22 -3.94 -1.74
C TYR A 7 -0.63 -2.55 -1.92
N PHE A 8 0.66 -2.46 -1.67
CA PHE A 8 1.47 -1.29 -1.97
C PHE A 8 2.89 -1.73 -2.29
N THR A 9 3.54 -1.01 -3.17
CA THR A 9 4.91 -1.30 -3.63
C THR A 9 5.83 -0.20 -3.15
N ILE A 10 6.90 -0.58 -2.48
CA ILE A 10 7.98 0.32 -2.11
C ILE A 10 9.00 0.25 -3.23
N LYS A 11 9.23 1.35 -3.94
CA LYS A 11 10.36 1.46 -4.86
C LYS A 11 11.62 1.61 -4.05
N SER A 12 12.42 0.54 -4.08
CA SER A 12 13.70 0.47 -3.41
C SER A 12 14.72 0.04 -4.46
N VAL A 13 15.88 0.66 -4.47
CA VAL A 13 16.97 0.25 -5.36
C VAL A 13 17.74 -0.89 -4.68
N PRO A 14 18.03 -2.02 -5.34
CA PRO A 14 17.80 -2.35 -6.76
C PRO A 14 16.46 -3.03 -7.09
N ASN A 15 15.67 -3.46 -6.09
CA ASN A 15 14.42 -4.18 -6.31
C ASN A 15 13.24 -3.57 -5.57
N ASN A 16 12.13 -3.41 -6.28
CA ASN A 16 10.86 -2.96 -5.70
C ASN A 16 10.29 -4.03 -4.76
N ILE A 17 9.75 -3.61 -3.63
CA ILE A 17 9.21 -4.49 -2.60
C ILE A 17 7.70 -4.31 -2.56
N THR A 18 6.96 -5.30 -3.08
CA THR A 18 5.51 -5.33 -2.95
C THR A 18 5.10 -5.94 -1.63
N ILE A 19 4.41 -5.16 -0.80
CA ILE A 19 3.88 -5.58 0.50
C ILE A 19 2.36 -5.64 0.41
N PHE A 20 1.79 -6.65 1.07
CA PHE A 20 0.35 -6.76 1.23
C PHE A 20 -0.05 -6.84 2.70
N ARG A 21 -1.24 -6.35 3.02
CA ARG A 21 -1.85 -6.41 4.36
C ARG A 21 -3.29 -6.84 4.28
N LYS A 22 -3.77 -7.54 5.32
CA LYS A 22 -5.16 -7.99 5.43
C LYS A 22 -6.11 -6.83 5.74
N THR A 23 -5.69 -5.90 6.60
CA THR A 23 -6.53 -4.78 7.05
C THR A 23 -6.08 -3.47 6.42
N LYS A 24 -7.05 -2.59 6.14
CA LYS A 24 -6.81 -1.26 5.58
C LYS A 24 -5.94 -0.42 6.51
N GLU A 25 -6.26 -0.40 7.79
CA GLU A 25 -5.52 0.36 8.81
C GLU A 25 -4.04 -0.05 8.86
N ALA A 26 -3.74 -1.35 8.91
CA ALA A 26 -2.35 -1.82 8.92
C ALA A 26 -1.61 -1.49 7.62
N ALA A 27 -2.32 -1.48 6.48
CA ALA A 27 -1.77 -1.08 5.19
C ALA A 27 -1.44 0.41 5.17
N ILE A 28 -2.34 1.26 5.67
CA ILE A 28 -2.16 2.72 5.79
C ILE A 28 -1.00 3.03 6.73
N THR A 29 -0.98 2.43 7.93
CA THR A 29 0.10 2.66 8.90
C THR A 29 1.45 2.26 8.34
N ALA A 30 1.54 1.13 7.63
CA ALA A 30 2.77 0.72 6.97
C ALA A 30 3.15 1.67 5.84
N PHE A 31 2.18 2.04 4.99
CA PHE A 31 2.38 2.97 3.88
C PHE A 31 2.93 4.31 4.37
N GLU A 32 2.30 4.87 5.41
CA GLU A 32 2.72 6.12 6.01
C GLU A 32 4.08 6.03 6.67
N LYS A 33 4.40 4.93 7.37
CA LYS A 33 5.74 4.71 7.94
C LYS A 33 6.83 4.78 6.87
N TYR A 34 6.62 4.10 5.74
CA TYR A 34 7.60 4.09 4.65
C TYR A 34 7.66 5.44 3.93
N ARG A 35 6.52 6.10 3.71
CA ARG A 35 6.45 7.45 3.14
C ARG A 35 7.18 8.46 4.04
N ARG A 36 6.94 8.43 5.36
CA ARG A 36 7.63 9.29 6.35
C ARG A 36 9.12 8.99 6.44
N ALA A 37 9.53 7.75 6.20
CA ALA A 37 10.94 7.36 6.10
C ALA A 37 11.63 7.88 4.82
N GLY A 38 10.92 8.64 3.96
CA GLY A 38 11.47 9.15 2.71
C GLY A 38 11.64 8.09 1.63
N LYS A 39 11.03 6.91 1.80
CA LYS A 39 11.04 5.87 0.76
C LYS A 39 9.96 6.17 -0.26
N GLU A 40 10.31 5.92 -1.52
CA GLU A 40 9.37 6.02 -2.62
C GLU A 40 8.41 4.82 -2.53
N ILE A 41 7.13 5.09 -2.30
CA ILE A 41 6.10 4.07 -2.06
C ILE A 41 4.85 4.40 -2.87
N GLU A 42 4.31 3.38 -3.52
CA GLU A 42 3.20 3.45 -4.45
C GLU A 42 2.06 2.57 -3.94
N TRP A 43 0.89 3.17 -3.75
CA TRP A 43 -0.29 2.46 -3.30
C TRP A 43 -1.00 1.84 -4.50
N LEU A 44 -1.18 0.50 -4.49
CA LEU A 44 -1.88 -0.20 -5.57
C LEU A 44 -3.39 -0.28 -5.28
N GLY A 45 -3.76 -0.48 -4.02
CA GLY A 45 -5.16 -0.66 -3.60
C GLY A 45 -5.47 -2.06 -3.08
N LYS A 46 -6.74 -2.33 -2.88
CA LYS A 46 -7.31 -3.61 -2.45
C LYS A 46 -7.49 -4.55 -3.63
N TRP A 47 -6.89 -5.72 -3.58
CA TRP A 47 -7.14 -6.76 -4.58
C TRP A 47 -8.47 -7.45 -4.31
N ASP A 48 -9.44 -7.29 -5.22
CA ASP A 48 -10.74 -7.94 -5.12
C ASP A 48 -10.73 -9.40 -5.63
N GLY A 49 -9.60 -9.86 -6.16
CA GLY A 49 -9.47 -11.17 -6.82
C GLY A 49 -9.41 -11.06 -8.34
N LYS A 50 -9.84 -9.92 -8.90
CA LYS A 50 -9.88 -9.65 -10.34
C LYS A 50 -9.14 -8.37 -10.73
N GLU A 51 -9.27 -7.34 -9.90
CA GLU A 51 -8.69 -6.02 -10.13
C GLU A 51 -8.36 -5.35 -8.79
N PHE A 52 -7.53 -4.29 -8.84
CA PHE A 52 -7.30 -3.44 -7.68
C PHE A 52 -8.43 -2.42 -7.57
N LYS A 53 -9.19 -2.51 -6.48
CA LYS A 53 -10.19 -1.52 -6.06
C LYS A 53 -9.63 -0.69 -4.91
N GLU A 54 -10.19 0.48 -4.61
CA GLU A 54 -9.61 1.40 -3.61
C GLU A 54 -8.16 1.80 -3.91
N SER A 55 -7.85 2.07 -5.18
CA SER A 55 -6.56 2.63 -5.62
C SER A 55 -6.36 4.09 -5.18
N ASN A 56 -7.38 4.70 -4.56
CA ASN A 56 -7.20 5.97 -3.88
C ASN A 56 -6.14 5.79 -2.81
N ILE A 57 -5.01 6.47 -3.00
CA ILE A 57 -4.00 6.65 -1.98
C ILE A 57 -4.77 7.02 -0.71
N PRO A 58 -4.64 6.27 0.38
CA PRO A 58 -5.21 6.70 1.64
C PRO A 58 -4.52 8.02 1.94
N ALA A 59 -5.21 9.11 1.65
CA ALA A 59 -4.81 10.43 2.07
C ALA A 59 -4.68 10.27 3.57
N ALA A 60 -3.43 10.23 4.04
CA ALA A 60 -3.10 10.37 5.44
C ALA A 60 -4.06 11.42 5.95
N VAL A 61 -4.89 11.04 6.90
CA VAL A 61 -5.90 11.92 7.49
C VAL A 61 -5.12 13.15 7.95
N SER A 62 -5.11 14.20 7.13
CA SER A 62 -4.75 15.53 7.53
C SER A 62 -5.91 15.93 8.42
N ALA A 63 -5.72 15.66 9.71
CA ALA A 63 -6.57 16.17 10.78
C ALA A 63 -6.60 17.71 10.74
#